data_AF-A0A2A4Q857-F1
#
_entry.id   AF-A0A2A4Q857-F1
#
_cell.length_a   1.000
_cell.length_b   1.000
_cell.length_c   1.000
_cell.angle_alpha   90.00
_cell.angle_beta   90.00
_cell.angle_gamma   90.00
#
_symmetry.space_group_name_H-M   'P 1'
#
loop_
_entity.id
_entity.type
_entity.pdbx_description
1 polymer ?
#
loop_
_entity_poly.entity_id
_entity_poly.type
_entity_poly.pdbx_seq_one_letter_code
_entity_poly.pdbx_strand_id
1 'polypeptide(L)'
;MIDTGVSGTIPLRETVEELIGVDHPLVVADTHAHGDHIAGDHQFVDRPDTVVVGHEPTEGADLFDIENWSIEGSLLELGTRSIDIVPIPGHEPASIAIYDAQTGLLITG
;
A
#
# COMPACT_ATOMS: atom_id res chain seq x y z
N MET A 1 -5.35 -0.88 1.56
CA MET A 1 -5.42 -1.95 0.55
C MET A 1 -4.01 -2.28 0.16
N ILE A 2 -3.70 -3.57 0.01
CA ILE A 2 -2.34 -4.05 -0.27
C ILE A 2 -2.39 -4.78 -1.61
N ASP A 3 -1.64 -4.28 -2.59
CA ASP A 3 -1.64 -4.68 -4.00
C ASP A 3 -3.00 -4.55 -4.71
N THR A 4 -2.96 -4.23 -5.99
CA THR A 4 -4.13 -4.16 -6.89
C THR A 4 -4.17 -5.27 -7.94
N GLY A 5 -3.15 -6.13 -7.95
CA GLY A 5 -3.09 -7.37 -8.72
C GLY A 5 -2.71 -7.18 -10.19
N VAL A 6 -2.87 -8.26 -10.98
CA VAL A 6 -2.37 -8.36 -12.36
C VAL A 6 -3.31 -7.81 -13.43
N SER A 7 -4.55 -7.47 -13.06
CA SER A 7 -5.54 -7.01 -14.01
C SER A 7 -6.25 -5.76 -13.55
N GLY A 8 -6.20 -4.75 -14.40
CA GLY A 8 -6.99 -3.55 -14.28
C GLY A 8 -8.48 -3.70 -14.64
N THR A 9 -8.92 -4.85 -15.15
CA THR A 9 -10.29 -5.03 -15.66
C THR A 9 -11.25 -5.63 -14.64
N ILE A 10 -10.75 -6.15 -13.52
CA ILE A 10 -11.58 -6.65 -12.42
C ILE A 10 -12.09 -5.42 -11.65
N PRO A 11 -13.39 -5.31 -11.31
CA PRO A 11 -13.96 -4.13 -10.64
C PRO A 11 -13.58 -4.10 -9.15
N LEU A 12 -12.29 -3.88 -8.89
CA LEU A 12 -11.69 -3.95 -7.56
C LEU A 12 -12.14 -2.77 -6.70
N ARG A 13 -12.23 -1.57 -7.28
CA ARG A 13 -12.79 -0.40 -6.60
C ARG A 13 -14.24 -0.63 -6.15
N GLU A 14 -15.09 -1.17 -7.02
CA GLU A 14 -16.49 -1.48 -6.68
C GLU A 14 -16.55 -2.47 -5.51
N THR A 15 -15.75 -3.54 -5.56
CA THR A 15 -15.66 -4.51 -4.46
C THR A 15 -15.21 -3.87 -3.15
N VAL A 16 -14.22 -2.97 -3.19
CA VAL A 16 -13.75 -2.26 -1.99
C VAL A 16 -14.85 -1.33 -1.47
N GLU A 17 -15.50 -0.56 -2.32
CA GLU A 17 -16.60 0.35 -1.95
C GLU A 17 -17.80 -0.41 -1.35
N GLU A 18 -18.12 -1.61 -1.82
CA GLU A 18 -19.13 -2.49 -1.21
C GLU A 18 -18.74 -2.95 0.20
N LEU A 19 -17.45 -3.18 0.45
CA LEU A 19 -16.95 -3.71 1.73
C LEU A 19 -16.80 -2.64 2.81
N ILE A 20 -16.28 -1.47 2.45
CA ILE A 20 -15.90 -0.42 3.43
C ILE A 20 -16.71 0.87 3.28
N GLY A 21 -17.49 1.01 2.21
CA GLY A 21 -18.20 2.24 1.86
C GLY A 21 -17.37 3.23 1.04
N VAL A 22 -18.05 4.24 0.49
CA VAL A 22 -17.44 5.27 -0.35
C VAL A 22 -16.74 6.38 0.44
N ASP A 23 -17.17 6.61 1.69
CA ASP A 23 -16.68 7.69 2.56
C ASP A 23 -15.52 7.25 3.48
N HIS A 24 -15.02 6.02 3.32
CA HIS A 24 -13.91 5.53 4.14
C HIS A 24 -12.55 5.94 3.54
N PRO A 25 -11.67 6.62 4.31
CA PRO A 25 -10.33 6.94 3.85
C PRO A 25 -9.55 5.68 3.48
N LEU A 26 -8.82 5.72 2.37
CA LEU A 26 -8.12 4.56 1.85
C LEU A 26 -6.68 4.89 1.46
N VAL A 27 -5.74 4.10 1.96
CA VAL A 27 -4.38 4.03 1.41
C VAL A 27 -4.27 2.77 0.58
N VAL A 28 -3.86 2.90 -0.69
CA VAL A 28 -3.53 1.81 -1.60
C VAL A 28 -2.01 1.76 -1.70
N ALA A 29 -1.42 0.74 -1.10
CA ALA A 29 0.03 0.53 -1.10
C ALA A 29 0.34 -0.80 -1.77
N ASP A 30 1.30 -0.79 -2.68
CA ASP A 30 1.76 -1.99 -3.34
C ASP A 30 3.04 -2.47 -2.66
N THR A 31 3.16 -3.78 -2.51
CA THR A 31 4.35 -4.43 -1.96
C THR A 31 5.57 -4.16 -2.84
N HIS A 32 5.36 -4.00 -4.16
CA HIS A 32 6.36 -3.53 -5.12
C HIS A 32 5.73 -3.16 -6.47
N ALA A 33 6.52 -2.52 -7.34
CA ALA A 33 6.04 -1.86 -8.55
C ALA A 33 5.84 -2.75 -9.81
N HIS A 34 5.85 -4.08 -9.69
CA HIS A 34 5.65 -4.93 -10.86
C HIS A 34 4.18 -4.97 -11.29
N GLY A 35 3.97 -5.18 -12.59
CA GLY A 35 2.63 -5.11 -13.20
C GLY A 35 1.62 -6.12 -12.65
N ASP A 36 2.06 -7.19 -12.01
CA ASP A 36 1.21 -8.15 -11.31
C ASP A 36 0.73 -7.68 -9.92
N HIS A 37 1.21 -6.53 -9.46
CA HIS A 37 0.82 -5.88 -8.21
C HIS A 37 0.09 -4.56 -8.44
N ILE A 38 0.43 -3.80 -9.50
CA ILE A 38 -0.05 -2.42 -9.69
C ILE A 38 -1.10 -2.23 -10.80
N ALA A 39 -1.51 -3.29 -11.50
CA ALA A 39 -2.34 -3.11 -12.70
C ALA A 39 -3.73 -2.51 -12.41
N GLY A 40 -4.21 -2.60 -11.17
CA GLY A 40 -5.49 -2.05 -10.75
C GLY A 40 -5.44 -0.62 -10.18
N ASP A 41 -4.26 -0.01 -10.00
CA ASP A 41 -4.09 1.29 -9.31
C ASP A 41 -4.91 2.42 -9.93
N HIS A 42 -5.00 2.42 -11.26
CA HIS A 42 -5.77 3.40 -12.02
C HIS A 42 -7.27 3.43 -11.65
N GLN A 43 -7.80 2.41 -10.96
CA GLN A 43 -9.16 2.44 -10.45
C GLN A 43 -9.30 3.39 -9.23
N PHE A 44 -8.20 3.71 -8.55
CA PHE A 44 -8.18 4.41 -7.26
C PHE A 44 -7.61 5.84 -7.30
N VAL A 45 -6.87 6.23 -8.35
CA VAL A 45 -6.22 7.56 -8.46
C VAL A 45 -7.17 8.76 -8.33
N ASP A 46 -8.42 8.64 -8.80
CA ASP A 46 -9.43 9.72 -8.73
C ASP A 46 -10.53 9.45 -7.68
N ARG A 47 -10.30 8.49 -6.75
CA ARG A 47 -11.26 8.20 -5.69
C ARG A 47 -11.11 9.25 -4.57
N PRO A 48 -12.20 9.88 -4.09
CA PRO A 48 -12.15 10.77 -2.94
C PRO A 48 -11.52 10.10 -1.72
N ASP A 49 -10.83 10.88 -0.89
CA ASP A 49 -10.17 10.42 0.35
C ASP A 49 -9.31 9.16 0.16
N THR A 50 -8.64 9.07 -1.00
CA THR A 50 -7.77 7.95 -1.37
C THR A 50 -6.38 8.43 -1.67
N VAL A 51 -5.39 7.71 -1.16
CA VAL A 51 -3.99 7.89 -1.52
C VAL A 51 -3.49 6.60 -2.14
N VAL A 52 -2.97 6.68 -3.36
CA VAL A 52 -2.18 5.61 -3.98
C VAL A 52 -0.72 5.95 -3.74
N VAL A 53 0.03 5.04 -3.11
CA VAL A 53 1.45 5.25 -2.80
C VAL A 53 2.24 5.21 -4.10
N GLY A 54 3.21 6.12 -4.25
CA GLY A 54 4.11 6.12 -5.39
C GLY A 54 5.02 4.89 -5.42
N HIS A 55 5.61 4.63 -6.59
CA HIS A 55 6.37 3.42 -6.86
C HIS A 55 7.89 3.64 -6.81
N GLU A 56 8.34 4.84 -6.47
CA GLU A 56 9.74 5.14 -6.21
C GLU A 56 10.07 5.15 -4.70
N PRO A 57 11.30 4.76 -4.29
CA PRO A 57 11.69 4.76 -2.87
C PRO A 57 11.46 6.10 -2.17
N THR A 58 11.67 7.22 -2.86
CA THR A 58 11.44 8.56 -2.31
C THR A 58 9.97 8.86 -2.07
N GLU A 59 9.07 8.36 -2.92
CA GLU A 59 7.63 8.56 -2.76
C GLU A 59 7.08 7.73 -1.60
N GLY A 60 7.56 6.48 -1.47
CA GLY A 60 7.27 5.65 -0.31
C GLY A 60 7.80 6.27 0.98
N ALA A 61 9.05 6.75 0.97
CA ALA A 61 9.67 7.42 2.12
C ALA A 61 8.89 8.66 2.57
N ASP A 62 8.50 9.51 1.62
CA ASP A 62 7.72 10.73 1.89
C ASP A 62 6.35 10.42 2.48
N LEU A 63 5.65 9.39 1.97
CA LEU A 63 4.33 9.03 2.47
C LEU A 63 4.38 8.35 3.85
N PHE A 64 5.31 7.43 4.02
CA PHE A 64 5.41 6.62 5.23
C PHE A 64 6.25 7.30 6.33
N ASP A 65 6.74 8.52 6.11
CA ASP A 65 7.57 9.28 7.05
C ASP A 65 8.84 8.49 7.45
N ILE A 66 9.55 7.97 6.45
CA ILE A 66 10.78 7.19 6.62
C ILE A 66 11.97 8.03 6.16
N GLU A 67 12.80 8.50 7.11
CA GLU A 67 13.98 9.31 6.79
C GLU A 67 15.07 8.49 6.06
N ASN A 68 15.37 7.29 6.58
CA ASN A 68 16.43 6.44 6.05
C ASN A 68 15.87 5.16 5.44
N TRP A 69 15.40 5.27 4.19
CA TRP A 69 14.95 4.11 3.40
C TRP A 69 15.99 2.99 3.44
N SER A 70 15.55 1.73 3.51
CA SER A 70 16.36 0.51 3.68
C SER A 70 16.92 0.23 5.08
N ILE A 71 16.90 1.20 6.00
CA ILE A 71 17.46 1.05 7.36
C ILE A 71 16.35 1.05 8.40
N GLU A 72 15.36 1.91 8.20
CA GLU A 72 14.27 2.16 9.12
C GLU A 72 12.95 1.70 8.50
N GLY A 73 12.01 1.36 9.36
CA GLY A 73 10.59 1.26 9.03
C GLY A 73 9.81 2.36 9.77
N SER A 74 8.51 2.41 9.53
CA SER A 74 7.63 3.34 10.24
C SER A 74 6.32 2.67 10.62
N LEU A 75 5.59 3.33 11.52
CA LEU A 75 4.24 2.94 11.90
C LEU A 75 3.23 3.77 11.12
N LEU A 76 2.41 3.10 10.32
CA LEU A 76 1.25 3.70 9.67
C LEU A 76 0.03 3.58 10.57
N GLU A 77 -0.53 4.72 10.97
CA GLU A 77 -1.74 4.79 11.78
C GLU A 77 -3.00 4.78 10.90
N LEU A 78 -3.84 3.74 11.08
CA LEU A 78 -5.10 3.54 10.36
C LEU A 78 -6.31 3.75 11.28
N GLY A 79 -6.19 4.67 12.24
CA GLY A 79 -7.20 4.94 13.26
C GLY A 79 -6.95 4.13 14.53
N THR A 80 -7.69 3.03 14.75
CA THR A 80 -7.51 2.18 15.94
C THR A 80 -6.50 1.06 15.75
N ARG A 81 -5.85 1.02 14.58
CA ARG A 81 -4.89 -0.01 14.19
C ARG A 81 -3.64 0.67 13.65
N SER A 82 -2.49 0.22 14.12
CA SER A 82 -1.19 0.64 13.64
C SER A 82 -0.54 -0.54 12.91
N ILE A 83 0.11 -0.25 11.79
CA ILE A 83 0.74 -1.24 10.92
C ILE A 83 2.20 -0.85 10.72
N ASP A 84 3.12 -1.80 10.86
CA ASP A 84 4.53 -1.57 10.59
C ASP A 84 4.78 -1.67 9.07
N ILE A 85 5.33 -0.59 8.51
CA ILE A 85 5.84 -0.53 7.13
C ILE A 85 7.35 -0.74 7.18
N VAL A 86 7.82 -1.78 6.50
CA VAL A 86 9.23 -2.18 6.51
C VAL A 86 9.77 -2.15 5.09
N PRO A 87 10.57 -1.14 4.71
CA PRO A 87 11.31 -1.16 3.47
C PRO A 87 12.18 -2.41 3.36
N ILE A 88 12.03 -3.15 2.27
CA ILE A 88 12.79 -4.35 1.95
C ILE A 88 13.41 -4.24 0.55
N PRO A 89 14.22 -3.19 0.27
CA PRO A 89 14.82 -3.01 -1.04
C PRO A 89 15.66 -4.24 -1.39
N GLY A 90 15.32 -4.86 -2.51
CA GLY A 90 15.88 -6.14 -2.91
C GLY A 90 15.44 -6.52 -4.31
N HIS A 91 14.29 -7.20 -4.41
CA HIS A 91 13.67 -7.54 -5.70
C HIS A 91 13.38 -6.30 -6.53
N GLU A 92 12.88 -5.25 -5.89
CA GLU A 92 12.67 -3.93 -6.48
C GLU A 92 13.05 -2.85 -5.42
N PRO A 93 13.58 -1.68 -5.81
CA PRO A 93 14.06 -0.66 -4.86
C PRO A 93 13.03 -0.11 -3.87
N ALA A 94 11.78 0.08 -4.30
CA ALA A 94 10.68 0.60 -3.50
C ALA A 94 9.92 -0.48 -2.71
N SER A 95 10.37 -1.74 -2.75
CA SER A 95 9.63 -2.85 -2.14
C SER A 95 9.45 -2.68 -0.63
N ILE A 96 8.26 -3.03 -0.15
CA ILE A 96 7.89 -3.00 1.28
C ILE A 96 7.32 -4.34 1.74
N ALA A 97 7.61 -4.69 2.98
CA ALA A 97 6.86 -5.65 3.76
C ALA A 97 5.96 -4.92 4.74
N ILE A 98 4.83 -5.54 5.07
CA ILE A 98 3.83 -4.99 5.94
C ILE A 98 3.62 -5.97 7.09
N TYR A 99 3.84 -5.52 8.31
CA TYR A 99 3.66 -6.33 9.51
C TYR A 99 2.53 -5.79 10.38
N ASP A 100 1.65 -6.70 10.79
CA ASP A 100 0.48 -6.40 11.58
C ASP A 100 0.59 -7.08 12.95
N ALA A 101 1.05 -6.34 13.96
CA ALA A 101 1.30 -6.89 15.29
C ALA A 101 0.04 -7.44 15.98
N GLN A 102 -1.16 -6.95 15.62
CA GLN A 102 -2.41 -7.41 16.22
C GLN A 102 -2.80 -8.81 15.74
N THR A 103 -2.45 -9.15 14.50
CA THR A 103 -2.77 -10.46 13.89
C THR A 103 -1.58 -11.38 13.72
N GLY A 104 -0.35 -10.86 13.83
CA GLY A 104 0.88 -11.58 13.54
C GLY A 104 1.10 -11.87 12.05
N LEU A 105 0.34 -11.21 11.17
CA LEU A 105 0.49 -11.35 9.73
C LEU A 105 1.68 -10.53 9.23
N LEU A 106 2.47 -11.14 8.36
CA LEU A 106 3.54 -10.50 7.61
C LEU A 106 3.27 -10.72 6.13
N ILE A 107 3.13 -9.62 5.39
CA ILE A 107 2.92 -9.61 3.94
C ILE A 107 4.19 -9.07 3.29
N THR A 108 4.75 -9.81 2.32
CA THR A 108 6.11 -9.56 1.80
C THR A 108 6.18 -9.34 0.29
N GLY A 109 5.04 -9.26 -0.39
CA GLY A 109 4.93 -9.36 -1.85
C GLY A 109 4.58 -10.75 -2.33
#